data_AF-Q9RMD4-F1
#
_entry.id   AF-Q9RMD4-F1
#
_cell.length_a   1.000
_cell.length_b   1.000
_cell.length_c   1.000
_cell.angle_alpha   90.00
_cell.angle_beta   90.00
_cell.angle_gamma   90.00
#
_symmetry.space_group_name_H-M   'P 1'
#
loop_
_entity.id
_entity.type
_entity.pdbx_description
1 polymer ?
#
loop_
_entity_poly.entity_id
_entity_poly.type
_entity_poly.pdbx_seq_one_letter_code
_entity_poly.pdbx_strand_id
1 'polypeptide(L)'
;MYSLFKFFFRLGDYYRGLKLFLLINLCGGICKGIPKVGKNVIFKYPPHKGIKFGKKCDIGAFSHFDIPPFGQLIVGDCVKMTQGVVVSVINKVEIQSNTLIAEWVSIRDAQHLFDKNEPINKQGMKKGEILIEEDVWIGRGSSIFLNTTIRKGSIIGAESIVKSIEISSMEIHAGNPLKFIKNR
;
A
#
# COMPACT_ATOMS: atom_id res chain seq x y z
N MET A 1 8.00 -32.85 4.48
CA MET A 1 7.18 -33.02 3.25
C MET A 1 6.35 -31.77 2.92
N TYR A 2 5.45 -31.29 3.80
CA TYR A 2 4.59 -30.11 3.56
C TYR A 2 5.35 -28.82 3.16
N SER A 3 6.46 -28.49 3.84
CA SER A 3 7.26 -27.30 3.51
C SER A 3 7.86 -27.34 2.10
N LEU A 4 8.23 -28.53 1.62
CA LEU A 4 8.77 -28.73 0.27
C LEU A 4 7.67 -28.54 -0.78
N PHE A 5 6.49 -29.15 -0.58
CA PHE A 5 5.32 -28.92 -1.45
C PHE A 5 4.91 -27.45 -1.48
N LYS A 6 4.84 -26.80 -0.31
CA LYS A 6 4.54 -25.37 -0.20
C LYS A 6 5.52 -24.50 -0.97
N PHE A 7 6.80 -24.87 -1.01
CA PHE A 7 7.80 -24.20 -1.83
C PHE A 7 7.50 -24.34 -3.32
N PHE A 8 7.25 -25.57 -3.81
CA PHE A 8 6.89 -25.82 -5.21
C PHE A 8 5.62 -25.06 -5.63
N PHE A 9 4.58 -25.07 -4.81
CA PHE A 9 3.35 -24.31 -5.07
C PHE A 9 3.57 -22.79 -5.15
N ARG A 10 4.59 -22.28 -4.46
CA ARG A 10 4.93 -20.85 -4.42
C ARG A 10 6.05 -20.46 -5.38
N LEU A 11 6.63 -21.40 -6.12
CA LEU A 11 7.76 -21.13 -7.02
C LEU A 11 7.45 -20.01 -8.02
N GLY A 12 6.22 -19.98 -8.54
CA GLY A 12 5.76 -18.90 -9.41
C GLY A 12 5.76 -17.53 -8.73
N ASP A 13 5.48 -17.45 -7.43
CA ASP A 13 5.50 -16.18 -6.69
C ASP A 13 6.92 -15.63 -6.54
N TYR A 14 7.89 -16.51 -6.33
CA TYR A 14 9.31 -16.15 -6.26
C TYR A 14 9.85 -15.72 -7.63
N TYR A 15 9.46 -16.39 -8.71
CA TYR A 15 9.84 -15.99 -10.07
C TYR A 15 9.32 -14.60 -10.43
N ARG A 16 8.03 -14.33 -10.16
CA ARG A 16 7.44 -12.99 -10.34
C ARG A 16 8.13 -11.95 -9.45
N GLY A 17 8.46 -12.34 -8.23
CA GLY A 17 9.25 -11.58 -7.29
C GLY A 17 10.61 -11.16 -7.83
N LEU A 18 11.37 -12.11 -8.36
CA LEU A 18 12.69 -11.87 -8.94
C LEU A 18 12.60 -10.91 -10.13
N LYS A 19 11.60 -11.09 -11.01
CA LYS A 19 11.35 -10.17 -12.13
C LYS A 19 11.10 -8.74 -11.63
N LEU A 20 10.24 -8.57 -10.62
CA LEU A 20 9.93 -7.25 -10.06
C LEU A 20 11.16 -6.62 -9.38
N PHE A 21 11.91 -7.39 -8.60
CA PHE A 21 13.15 -6.96 -7.95
C PHE A 21 14.15 -6.41 -8.97
N LEU A 22 14.39 -7.16 -10.06
CA LEU A 22 15.29 -6.72 -11.12
C LEU A 22 14.76 -5.45 -11.80
N LEU A 23 13.48 -5.41 -12.14
CA LEU A 23 12.88 -4.26 -12.82
C LEU A 23 12.95 -2.97 -11.99
N ILE A 24 12.62 -3.03 -10.69
CA ILE A 24 12.70 -1.85 -9.81
C ILE A 24 14.12 -1.29 -9.78
N ASN A 25 15.12 -2.15 -9.56
CA ASN A 25 16.52 -1.72 -9.45
C ASN A 25 17.08 -1.23 -10.81
N LEU A 26 16.73 -1.90 -11.92
CA LEU A 26 17.15 -1.47 -13.27
C LEU A 26 16.56 -0.11 -13.67
N CYS A 27 15.34 0.21 -13.21
CA CYS A 27 14.71 1.50 -13.47
C CYS A 27 15.10 2.60 -12.45
N GLY A 28 16.12 2.37 -11.63
CA GLY A 28 16.65 3.34 -10.67
C GLY A 28 15.88 3.47 -9.36
N GLY A 29 14.86 2.63 -9.14
CA GLY A 29 14.25 2.44 -7.83
C GLY A 29 15.15 1.61 -6.91
N ILE A 30 14.66 1.32 -5.70
CA ILE A 30 15.42 0.52 -4.73
C ILE A 30 14.55 -0.66 -4.28
N CYS A 31 14.98 -1.88 -4.55
CA CYS A 31 14.36 -3.08 -3.97
C CYS A 31 15.43 -3.85 -3.20
N LYS A 32 15.36 -3.85 -1.86
CA LYS A 32 16.41 -4.40 -0.99
C LYS A 32 16.41 -5.92 -0.89
N GLY A 33 15.38 -6.60 -1.39
CA GLY A 33 15.28 -8.05 -1.43
C GLY A 33 14.14 -8.52 -2.32
N ILE A 34 14.17 -9.79 -2.74
CA ILE A 34 13.18 -10.37 -3.64
C ILE A 34 11.82 -10.49 -2.90
N PRO A 35 10.78 -9.73 -3.30
CA PRO A 35 9.45 -9.88 -2.70
C PRO A 35 8.78 -11.16 -3.19
N LYS A 36 7.78 -11.68 -2.49
CA LYS A 36 6.84 -12.65 -3.09
C LYS A 36 5.77 -11.88 -3.84
N VAL A 37 5.47 -12.28 -5.07
CA VAL A 37 4.51 -11.55 -5.90
C VAL A 37 3.47 -12.51 -6.45
N GLY A 38 2.21 -12.30 -6.07
CA GLY A 38 1.07 -13.08 -6.53
C GLY A 38 0.81 -12.92 -8.02
N LYS A 39 -0.14 -13.72 -8.55
CA LYS A 39 -0.55 -13.64 -9.95
C LYS A 39 -1.23 -12.28 -10.24
N ASN A 40 -1.07 -11.77 -11.46
CA ASN A 40 -1.78 -10.58 -11.94
C ASN A 40 -1.57 -9.32 -11.09
N VAL A 41 -0.38 -9.15 -10.50
CA VAL A 41 0.03 -7.86 -9.94
C VAL A 41 0.35 -6.90 -11.09
N ILE A 42 -0.26 -5.73 -11.06
CA ILE A 42 -0.14 -4.73 -12.13
C ILE A 42 0.57 -3.49 -11.58
N PHE A 43 1.59 -3.06 -12.30
CA PHE A 43 2.17 -1.71 -12.17
C PHE A 43 1.73 -0.94 -13.42
N LYS A 44 0.90 0.09 -13.24
CA LYS A 44 0.35 0.90 -14.35
C LYS A 44 1.44 1.68 -15.08
N TYR A 45 2.47 2.10 -14.35
CA TYR A 45 3.67 2.74 -14.89
C TYR A 45 4.88 1.83 -14.65
N PRO A 46 5.90 1.88 -15.51
CA PRO A 46 7.19 1.24 -15.22
C PRO A 46 7.75 1.73 -13.88
N PRO A 47 8.46 0.88 -13.12
CA PRO A 47 9.18 1.35 -11.94
C PRO A 47 10.14 2.50 -12.25
N HIS A 48 10.48 3.27 -11.22
CA HIS A 48 11.36 4.42 -11.32
C HIS A 48 11.95 4.75 -9.94
N LYS A 49 12.80 5.78 -9.86
CA LYS A 49 13.48 6.23 -8.63
C LYS A 49 12.58 6.54 -7.42
N GLY A 50 11.29 6.77 -7.66
CA GLY A 50 10.29 7.04 -6.62
C GLY A 50 9.80 5.79 -5.88
N ILE A 51 10.14 4.59 -6.37
CA ILE A 51 9.68 3.33 -5.77
C ILE A 51 10.79 2.70 -4.94
N LYS A 52 10.50 2.47 -3.66
CA LYS A 52 11.42 1.82 -2.71
C LYS A 52 10.70 0.68 -1.99
N PHE A 53 11.31 -0.50 -1.99
CA PHE A 53 10.86 -1.69 -1.26
C PHE A 53 11.96 -2.22 -0.36
N GLY A 54 11.58 -2.54 0.87
CA GLY A 54 12.40 -3.25 1.84
C GLY A 54 12.55 -4.73 1.53
N LYS A 55 13.02 -5.48 2.52
CA LYS A 55 13.23 -6.93 2.47
C LYS A 55 11.96 -7.67 2.88
N LYS A 56 11.84 -8.94 2.46
CA LYS A 56 10.80 -9.88 2.91
C LYS A 56 9.36 -9.36 2.73
N CYS A 57 9.11 -8.57 1.68
CA CYS A 57 7.77 -8.11 1.34
C CYS A 57 6.96 -9.18 0.60
N ASP A 58 5.65 -9.21 0.84
CA ASP A 58 4.70 -10.03 0.09
C ASP A 58 3.66 -9.12 -0.57
N ILE A 59 3.43 -9.30 -1.87
CA ILE A 59 2.41 -8.60 -2.65
C ILE A 59 1.42 -9.66 -3.15
N GLY A 60 0.18 -9.58 -2.69
CA GLY A 60 -0.88 -10.53 -3.03
C GLY A 60 -1.30 -10.45 -4.50
N ALA A 61 -2.01 -11.48 -4.94
CA ALA A 61 -2.51 -11.53 -6.32
C ALA A 61 -3.48 -10.38 -6.60
N PHE A 62 -3.60 -9.98 -7.87
CA PHE A 62 -4.52 -8.94 -8.34
C PHE A 62 -4.30 -7.53 -7.75
N SER A 63 -3.21 -7.29 -7.02
CA SER A 63 -2.89 -5.97 -6.50
C SER A 63 -2.48 -5.02 -7.63
N HIS A 64 -2.83 -3.75 -7.47
CA HIS A 64 -2.64 -2.72 -8.50
C HIS A 64 -1.87 -1.53 -7.94
N PHE A 65 -0.80 -1.13 -8.64
CA PHE A 65 0.06 0.00 -8.30
C PHE A 65 -0.04 1.07 -9.39
N ASP A 66 -0.63 2.21 -9.04
CA ASP A 66 -0.78 3.40 -9.89
C ASP A 66 0.18 4.49 -9.38
N ILE A 67 1.44 4.42 -9.81
CA ILE A 67 2.54 5.27 -9.33
C ILE A 67 3.20 5.95 -10.54
N PRO A 68 2.76 7.15 -10.95
CA PRO A 68 3.43 7.90 -12.01
C PRO A 68 4.87 8.29 -11.61
N PRO A 69 5.74 8.67 -12.58
CA PRO A 69 7.17 8.91 -12.35
C PRO A 69 7.55 9.93 -11.25
N PHE A 70 6.61 10.82 -10.89
CA PHE A 70 6.76 11.84 -9.86
C PHE A 70 6.23 11.43 -8.48
N GLY A 71 5.49 10.31 -8.37
CA GLY A 71 5.02 9.77 -7.10
C GLY A 71 6.11 9.06 -6.32
N GLN A 72 5.98 9.02 -4.99
CA GLN A 72 6.95 8.36 -4.11
C GLN A 72 6.28 7.29 -3.26
N LEU A 73 6.54 6.01 -3.58
CA LEU A 73 6.12 4.88 -2.76
C LEU A 73 7.32 4.33 -1.99
N ILE A 74 7.23 4.35 -0.66
CA ILE A 74 8.22 3.78 0.23
C ILE A 74 7.56 2.65 1.02
N VAL A 75 8.07 1.43 0.85
CA VAL A 75 7.64 0.23 1.58
C VAL A 75 8.80 -0.30 2.40
N GLY A 76 8.60 -0.43 3.71
CA GLY A 76 9.57 -0.93 4.68
C GLY A 76 9.83 -2.43 4.58
N ASP A 77 10.47 -2.99 5.59
CA ASP A 77 10.77 -4.42 5.66
C ASP A 77 9.56 -5.21 6.19
N CYS A 78 9.41 -6.46 5.77
CA CYS A 78 8.37 -7.38 6.27
C CYS A 78 6.92 -6.89 6.07
N VAL A 79 6.67 -6.01 5.10
CA VAL A 79 5.31 -5.57 4.76
C VAL A 79 4.60 -6.64 3.96
N LYS A 80 3.35 -6.95 4.34
CA LYS A 80 2.52 -7.91 3.61
C LYS A 80 1.24 -7.26 3.15
N MET A 81 1.09 -7.16 1.83
CA MET A 81 -0.15 -6.81 1.18
C MET A 81 -0.78 -8.10 0.68
N THR A 82 -2.00 -8.38 1.10
CA THR A 82 -2.73 -9.56 0.60
C THR A 82 -3.42 -9.23 -0.73
N GLN A 83 -4.45 -9.98 -1.10
CA GLN A 83 -5.02 -9.94 -2.45
C GLN A 83 -5.70 -8.60 -2.75
N GLY A 84 -5.54 -8.11 -3.98
CA GLY A 84 -6.37 -7.04 -4.53
C GLY A 84 -6.14 -5.67 -3.89
N VAL A 85 -5.01 -5.48 -3.21
CA VAL A 85 -4.65 -4.18 -2.64
C VAL A 85 -4.36 -3.19 -3.77
N VAL A 86 -4.94 -2.00 -3.68
CA VAL A 86 -4.71 -0.92 -4.65
C VAL A 86 -3.91 0.18 -3.97
N VAL A 87 -2.78 0.57 -4.57
CA VAL A 87 -1.92 1.66 -4.08
C VAL A 87 -1.77 2.69 -5.21
N SER A 88 -2.36 3.86 -5.03
CA SER A 88 -2.31 4.99 -5.95
C SER A 88 -1.51 6.12 -5.32
N VAL A 89 -0.39 6.49 -5.92
CA VAL A 89 0.60 7.41 -5.33
C VAL A 89 0.96 8.52 -6.30
N ILE A 90 0.29 9.66 -6.16
CA ILE A 90 0.50 10.85 -6.97
C ILE A 90 1.56 11.79 -6.34
N ASN A 91 1.70 11.77 -5.02
CA ASN A 91 2.69 12.53 -4.26
C ASN A 91 3.58 11.62 -3.40
N LYS A 92 3.12 11.18 -2.22
CA LYS A 92 3.90 10.33 -1.31
C LYS A 92 3.02 9.41 -0.47
N VAL A 93 3.36 8.11 -0.50
CA VAL A 93 2.84 7.09 0.42
C VAL A 93 4.03 6.36 1.04
N GLU A 94 4.07 6.33 2.37
CA GLU A 94 5.07 5.62 3.16
C GLU A 94 4.39 4.56 4.03
N ILE A 95 4.81 3.30 3.87
CA ILE A 95 4.33 2.14 4.62
C ILE A 95 5.55 1.54 5.31
N GLN A 96 5.65 1.71 6.62
CA GLN A 96 6.81 1.28 7.38
C GLN A 96 6.75 -0.22 7.73
N SER A 97 7.83 -0.68 8.35
CA SER A 97 8.12 -2.10 8.52
C SER A 97 7.09 -2.84 9.38
N ASN A 98 7.01 -4.16 9.21
CA ASN A 98 6.11 -5.06 9.96
C ASN A 98 4.62 -4.74 9.81
N THR A 99 4.23 -3.99 8.77
CA THR A 99 2.84 -3.62 8.51
C THR A 99 2.11 -4.71 7.72
N LEU A 100 0.87 -4.99 8.12
CA LEU A 100 -0.03 -5.94 7.48
C LEU A 100 -1.20 -5.21 6.81
N ILE A 101 -1.43 -5.47 5.53
CA ILE A 101 -2.51 -4.88 4.74
C ILE A 101 -3.36 -6.02 4.20
N ALA A 102 -4.57 -6.14 4.73
CA ALA A 102 -5.55 -7.16 4.34
C ALA A 102 -6.13 -6.87 2.94
N GLU A 103 -6.98 -7.78 2.48
CA GLU A 103 -7.37 -7.86 1.08
C GLU A 103 -8.31 -6.72 0.71
N TRP A 104 -8.24 -6.29 -0.55
CA TRP A 104 -9.09 -5.23 -1.12
C TRP A 104 -8.97 -3.86 -0.43
N VAL A 105 -7.87 -3.61 0.29
CA VAL A 105 -7.55 -2.28 0.82
C VAL A 105 -7.16 -1.34 -0.32
N SER A 106 -7.66 -0.10 -0.27
CA SER A 106 -7.32 0.96 -1.23
C SER A 106 -6.59 2.11 -0.53
N ILE A 107 -5.38 2.45 -0.98
CA ILE A 107 -4.55 3.54 -0.46
C ILE A 107 -4.37 4.59 -1.55
N ARG A 108 -4.81 5.84 -1.32
CA ARG A 108 -4.84 6.91 -2.34
C ARG A 108 -4.51 8.28 -1.74
N ASP A 109 -3.36 8.83 -2.12
CA ASP A 109 -2.86 10.12 -1.61
C ASP A 109 -3.34 11.35 -2.40
N ALA A 110 -4.27 11.19 -3.33
CA ALA A 110 -4.82 12.29 -4.11
C ALA A 110 -6.31 12.09 -4.43
N GLN A 111 -6.99 13.22 -4.66
CA GLN A 111 -8.39 13.28 -5.08
C GLN A 111 -8.56 14.38 -6.13
N HIS A 112 -9.57 14.25 -7.00
CA HIS A 112 -9.94 15.35 -7.89
C HIS A 112 -10.43 16.56 -7.09
N LEU A 113 -10.21 17.75 -7.65
CA LEU A 113 -10.91 18.95 -7.22
C LEU A 113 -12.37 18.90 -7.71
N PHE A 114 -13.27 19.51 -6.95
CA PHE A 114 -14.72 19.40 -7.14
C PHE A 114 -15.47 20.72 -6.91
N ASP A 115 -14.85 21.84 -7.25
CA ASP A 115 -15.51 23.14 -7.35
C ASP A 115 -16.69 23.12 -8.33
N LYS A 116 -17.72 23.92 -8.07
CA LYS A 116 -18.96 23.93 -8.85
C LYS A 116 -18.84 24.59 -10.23
N ASN A 117 -17.82 25.41 -10.46
CA ASN A 117 -17.76 26.29 -11.63
C ASN A 117 -17.15 25.62 -12.88
N GLU A 118 -16.59 24.42 -12.76
CA GLU A 118 -15.96 23.71 -13.87
C GLU A 118 -16.21 22.19 -13.76
N PRO A 119 -16.27 21.41 -14.86
CA PRO A 119 -16.29 19.95 -14.79
C PRO A 119 -15.06 19.35 -14.07
N ILE A 120 -15.28 18.35 -13.20
CA ILE A 120 -14.24 17.71 -12.35
C ILE A 120 -12.97 17.33 -13.12
N ASN A 121 -13.09 16.82 -14.35
CA ASN A 121 -11.95 16.37 -15.16
C ASN A 121 -11.03 17.50 -15.64
N LYS A 122 -11.45 18.77 -15.52
CA LYS A 122 -10.64 19.94 -15.89
C LYS A 122 -10.01 20.63 -14.68
N GLN A 123 -10.50 20.35 -13.47
CA GLN A 123 -10.09 21.05 -12.25
C GLN A 123 -8.75 20.59 -11.67
N GLY A 124 -8.17 19.51 -12.19
CA GLY A 124 -6.95 18.92 -11.62
C GLY A 124 -7.20 18.14 -10.33
N MET A 125 -6.22 18.13 -9.43
CA MET A 125 -6.21 17.25 -8.24
C MET A 125 -5.61 17.93 -7.01
N LYS A 126 -6.18 17.63 -5.84
CA LYS A 126 -5.52 17.84 -4.54
C LYS A 126 -4.66 16.62 -4.23
N LYS A 127 -3.40 16.87 -3.89
CA LYS A 127 -2.42 15.86 -3.48
C LYS A 127 -2.11 16.03 -2.00
N GLY A 128 -1.84 14.94 -1.32
CA GLY A 128 -1.42 14.93 0.08
C GLY A 128 -0.38 13.84 0.32
N GLU A 129 -0.18 13.47 1.58
CA GLU A 129 0.71 12.37 1.96
C GLU A 129 -0.05 11.36 2.79
N ILE A 130 0.40 10.10 2.75
CA ILE A 130 -0.06 9.06 3.65
C ILE A 130 1.15 8.45 4.33
N LEU A 131 1.12 8.41 5.66
CA LEU A 131 2.10 7.73 6.48
C LEU A 131 1.41 6.60 7.26
N ILE A 132 1.88 5.38 7.07
CA ILE A 132 1.51 4.21 7.84
C ILE A 132 2.77 3.75 8.56
N GLU A 133 2.82 3.96 9.87
CA GLU A 133 3.99 3.63 10.69
C GLU A 133 4.11 2.11 10.93
N GLU A 134 5.16 1.71 11.63
CA GLU A 134 5.49 0.31 11.85
C GLU A 134 4.45 -0.44 12.70
N ASP A 135 4.36 -1.76 12.51
CA ASP A 135 3.45 -2.66 13.23
C ASP A 135 1.95 -2.28 13.13
N VAL A 136 1.55 -1.65 12.01
CA VAL A 136 0.13 -1.35 11.75
C VAL A 136 -0.56 -2.55 11.09
N TRP A 137 -1.84 -2.77 11.42
CA TRP A 137 -2.71 -3.68 10.68
C TRP A 137 -3.91 -2.95 10.09
N ILE A 138 -4.10 -3.06 8.77
CA ILE A 138 -5.24 -2.51 8.05
C ILE A 138 -6.15 -3.65 7.62
N GLY A 139 -7.37 -3.67 8.14
CA GLY A 139 -8.38 -4.67 7.87
C GLY A 139 -8.94 -4.62 6.45
N ARG A 140 -9.54 -5.73 6.04
CA ARG A 140 -10.07 -5.99 4.69
C ARG A 140 -10.95 -4.84 4.21
N GLY A 141 -10.83 -4.45 2.94
CA GLY A 141 -11.77 -3.52 2.28
C GLY A 141 -11.65 -2.05 2.72
N SER A 142 -10.77 -1.74 3.68
CA SER A 142 -10.61 -0.37 4.16
C SER A 142 -10.02 0.54 3.10
N SER A 143 -10.40 1.82 3.14
CA SER A 143 -9.89 2.86 2.25
C SER A 143 -9.14 3.93 3.03
N ILE A 144 -7.89 4.19 2.64
CA ILE A 144 -7.00 5.18 3.23
C ILE A 144 -6.80 6.32 2.23
N PHE A 145 -7.16 7.54 2.63
CA PHE A 145 -7.12 8.72 1.79
C PHE A 145 -6.03 9.72 2.21
N LEU A 146 -5.77 10.70 1.35
CA LEU A 146 -4.76 11.73 1.54
C LEU A 146 -4.81 12.42 2.93
N ASN A 147 -3.62 12.84 3.37
CA ASN A 147 -3.35 13.50 4.65
C ASN A 147 -3.71 12.63 5.86
N THR A 148 -3.51 11.31 5.73
CA THR A 148 -3.71 10.37 6.83
C THR A 148 -2.38 9.90 7.39
N THR A 149 -2.27 9.92 8.71
CA THR A 149 -1.18 9.30 9.46
C THR A 149 -1.75 8.23 10.37
N ILE A 150 -1.29 6.99 10.23
CA ILE A 150 -1.64 5.88 11.12
C ILE A 150 -0.40 5.55 11.93
N ARG A 151 -0.42 5.92 13.21
CA ARG A 151 0.75 5.77 14.08
C ARG A 151 0.98 4.32 14.49
N LYS A 152 2.21 4.07 14.95
CA LYS A 152 2.75 2.76 15.29
C LYS A 152 1.80 1.88 16.08
N GLY A 153 1.72 0.61 15.71
CA GLY A 153 1.00 -0.41 16.46
C GLY A 153 -0.53 -0.32 16.37
N SER A 154 -1.07 0.61 15.59
CA SER A 154 -2.52 0.83 15.48
C SER A 154 -3.21 -0.18 14.56
N ILE A 155 -4.51 -0.37 14.78
CA ILE A 155 -5.34 -1.27 13.99
C ILE A 155 -6.49 -0.50 13.36
N ILE A 156 -6.66 -0.66 12.05
CA ILE A 156 -7.85 -0.24 11.33
C ILE A 156 -8.72 -1.47 11.10
N GLY A 157 -9.93 -1.48 11.64
CA GLY A 157 -10.91 -2.53 11.40
C GLY A 157 -11.26 -2.66 9.91
N ALA A 158 -11.82 -3.80 9.52
CA ALA A 158 -12.29 -4.01 8.15
C ALA A 158 -13.37 -3.00 7.73
N GLU A 159 -13.47 -2.72 6.43
CA GLU A 159 -14.48 -1.86 5.80
C GLU A 159 -14.51 -0.43 6.39
N SER A 160 -13.35 0.10 6.77
CA SER A 160 -13.22 1.43 7.36
C SER A 160 -12.81 2.50 6.35
N ILE A 161 -13.31 3.73 6.54
CA ILE A 161 -12.91 4.89 5.73
C ILE A 161 -12.02 5.82 6.56
N VAL A 162 -10.72 5.83 6.28
CA VAL A 162 -9.73 6.68 6.95
C VAL A 162 -9.37 7.85 6.04
N LYS A 163 -9.73 9.07 6.45
CA LYS A 163 -9.57 10.26 5.60
C LYS A 163 -9.10 11.47 6.39
N SER A 164 -7.93 12.01 6.02
CA SER A 164 -7.42 13.29 6.49
C SER A 164 -7.39 13.41 8.03
N ILE A 165 -6.86 12.37 8.68
CA ILE A 165 -6.81 12.23 10.14
C ILE A 165 -5.49 11.60 10.58
N GLU A 166 -5.06 11.93 11.79
CA GLU A 166 -4.00 11.25 12.51
C GLU A 166 -4.60 10.30 13.56
N ILE A 167 -4.25 9.02 13.49
CA ILE A 167 -4.64 7.99 14.46
C ILE A 167 -3.46 7.77 15.40
N SER A 168 -3.68 7.95 16.69
CA SER A 168 -2.66 7.79 17.73
C SER A 168 -2.17 6.35 17.85
N SER A 169 -0.94 6.18 18.33
CA SER A 169 -0.30 4.87 18.46
C SER A 169 -1.08 3.92 19.35
N MET A 170 -1.03 2.63 19.04
CA MET A 170 -1.67 1.57 19.84
C MET A 170 -3.18 1.73 20.00
N GLU A 171 -3.85 2.38 19.05
CA GLU A 171 -5.31 2.50 19.04
C GLU A 171 -5.95 1.56 18.01
N ILE A 172 -7.18 1.16 18.29
CA ILE A 172 -8.05 0.44 17.36
C ILE A 172 -9.16 1.38 16.91
N HIS A 173 -9.23 1.61 15.60
CA HIS A 173 -10.27 2.40 14.95
C HIS A 173 -11.03 1.56 13.94
N ALA A 174 -12.34 1.77 13.78
CA ALA A 174 -13.11 1.05 12.76
C ALA A 174 -14.34 1.85 12.30
N GLY A 175 -14.81 1.53 11.08
CA GLY A 175 -16.11 1.92 10.55
C GLY A 175 -16.09 3.07 9.54
N ASN A 176 -17.31 3.44 9.12
CA ASN A 176 -17.63 4.57 8.26
C ASN A 176 -18.89 5.27 8.80
N PRO A 177 -18.76 6.41 9.52
CA PRO A 177 -17.52 7.13 9.79
C PRO A 177 -16.58 6.36 10.71
N LEU A 178 -15.28 6.61 10.57
CA LEU A 178 -14.24 6.02 11.42
C LEU A 178 -14.45 6.45 12.87
N LYS A 179 -14.38 5.50 13.81
CA LYS A 179 -14.48 5.75 15.25
C LYS A 179 -13.37 5.05 16.00
N PHE A 180 -12.86 5.70 17.04
CA PHE A 180 -12.07 5.04 18.07
C PHE A 180 -12.91 3.96 18.75
N ILE A 181 -12.35 2.76 18.89
CA ILE A 181 -12.99 1.62 19.54
C ILE A 181 -12.43 1.44 20.94
N LYS A 182 -11.10 1.29 21.02
CA LYS A 182 -10.35 1.09 22.26
C LYS A 182 -8.85 1.17 21.98
N ASN A 183 -8.06 1.18 23.05
CA ASN A 183 -6.63 0.91 22.98
C ASN A 183 -6.39 -0.59 22.67
N ARG A 184 -5.29 -0.88 21.97
CA ARG A 184 -4.86 -2.23 21.57
C ARG A 184 -4.40 -3.08 22.75
#